data_AF-A0AAV0CHH9-F1
#
_entry.id   AF-A0AAV0CHH9-F1
#
_cell.length_a   1.000
_cell.length_b   1.000
_cell.length_c   1.000
_cell.angle_alpha   90.00
_cell.angle_beta   90.00
_cell.angle_gamma   90.00
#
_symmetry.space_group_name_H-M   'P 1'
#
loop_
_entity.id
_entity.type
_entity.pdbx_description
1 polymer ?
#
loop_
_entity_poly.entity_id
_entity_poly.type
_entity_poly.pdbx_seq_one_letter_code
_entity_poly.pdbx_strand_id
1 'polypeptide(L)'
;MLSALILEVWIFYLYKQCVQKNMKNTYGFFDPHSIQEVGNKPDEVQTYILSYLGEDKECYLFPYYYPNHWQLFVLCPMQNSIVFLCSLGNKPKKNIKESFGFVYASASND
;
A
#
# COMPACT_ATOMS: atom_id res chain seq x y z
N MET A 1 -18.21 -0.69 7.83
CA MET A 1 -17.11 -0.23 6.96
C MET A 1 -16.03 0.34 7.87
N LEU A 2 -14.78 -0.10 7.76
CA LEU A 2 -13.70 0.46 8.59
C LEU A 2 -13.46 1.93 8.17
N SER A 3 -13.39 2.84 9.12
CA SER A 3 -13.13 4.26 8.83
C SER A 3 -11.66 4.49 8.48
N ALA A 4 -11.38 5.38 7.52
CA ALA A 4 -10.01 5.81 7.20
C ALA A 4 -9.28 6.33 8.44
N LEU A 5 -9.98 7.05 9.32
CA LEU A 5 -9.44 7.54 10.59
C LEU A 5 -8.95 6.41 11.52
N ILE A 6 -9.61 5.26 11.52
CA ILE A 6 -9.17 4.11 12.34
C ILE A 6 -7.88 3.51 11.75
N LEU A 7 -7.78 3.45 10.42
CA LEU A 7 -6.56 2.99 9.73
C LEU A 7 -5.40 3.95 9.96
N GLU A 8 -5.64 5.26 9.90
CA GLU A 8 -4.64 6.30 10.20
C GLU A 8 -4.06 6.14 11.61
N VAL A 9 -4.93 6.01 12.61
CA VAL A 9 -4.50 5.81 14.01
C VAL A 9 -3.69 4.52 14.15
N TRP A 10 -4.12 3.45 13.48
CA TRP A 10 -3.41 2.17 13.52
C TRP A 10 -2.04 2.24 12.84
N ILE A 11 -1.94 2.88 11.67
CA ILE A 11 -0.69 3.12 10.95
C ILE A 11 0.26 3.98 11.79
N PHE A 12 -0.24 5.03 12.42
CA PHE A 12 0.56 5.87 13.30
C PHE A 12 1.11 5.09 14.50
N TYR A 13 0.31 4.20 15.07
CA TYR A 13 0.76 3.30 16.13
C TYR A 13 1.86 2.35 15.63
N LEU A 14 1.67 1.70 14.47
CA LEU A 14 2.68 0.82 13.88
C LEU A 14 4.00 1.55 13.58
N TYR A 15 3.92 2.76 13.02
CA TYR A 15 5.08 3.61 12.79
C TYR A 15 5.85 3.84 14.09
N LYS A 16 5.16 4.24 15.18
CA LYS A 16 5.78 4.40 16.49
C LYS A 16 6.46 3.13 16.99
N GLN A 17 5.80 1.97 16.83
CA GLN A 17 6.38 0.67 17.20
C GLN A 17 7.64 0.34 16.38
N CYS A 18 7.64 0.63 15.07
CA CYS A 18 8.80 0.43 14.21
C CYS A 18 9.98 1.29 14.64
N VAL A 19 9.73 2.57 14.94
CA VAL A 19 10.77 3.49 15.46
C VAL A 19 11.33 2.99 16.80
N GLN A 20 10.47 2.59 17.74
CA GLN A 20 10.89 2.07 19.05
C GLN A 20 11.75 0.81 18.95
N LYS A 21 11.48 -0.05 17.95
CA LYS A 21 12.22 -1.29 17.70
C LYS A 21 13.40 -1.11 16.72
N ASN A 22 13.74 0.13 16.36
CA ASN A 22 14.80 0.45 15.39
C ASN A 22 14.59 -0.17 13.98
N MET A 23 13.33 -0.38 13.58
CA MET A 23 12.91 -0.89 12.27
C MET A 23 12.44 0.23 11.33
N LYS A 24 12.97 1.45 11.51
CA LYS A 24 12.51 2.66 10.81
C LYS A 24 12.69 2.60 9.28
N ASN A 25 13.60 1.77 8.78
CA ASN A 25 13.86 1.59 7.35
C ASN A 25 13.14 0.35 6.77
N THR A 26 12.43 -0.42 7.59
CA THR A 26 11.76 -1.63 7.08
C THR A 26 10.44 -1.29 6.39
N TYR A 27 9.63 -0.43 7.02
CA TYR A 27 8.27 -0.14 6.57
C TYR A 27 8.07 1.36 6.32
N GLY A 28 7.63 1.69 5.11
CA GLY A 28 6.98 2.96 4.78
C GLY A 28 5.45 2.78 4.85
N PHE A 29 4.74 3.76 5.40
CA PHE A 29 3.29 3.68 5.53
C PHE A 29 2.64 4.86 4.81
N PHE A 30 1.67 4.56 3.96
CA PHE A 30 0.90 5.59 3.28
C PHE A 30 -0.29 6.01 4.11
N ASP A 31 -0.55 7.32 4.10
CA ASP A 31 -1.74 7.88 4.68
C ASP A 31 -2.99 7.44 3.88
N PRO A 32 -3.97 6.75 4.52
CA PRO A 32 -5.19 6.31 3.86
C PRO A 32 -6.02 7.46 3.29
N HIS A 33 -5.98 8.66 3.88
CA HIS A 33 -6.74 9.80 3.35
C HIS A 33 -6.13 10.31 2.04
N SER A 34 -4.84 10.60 2.08
CA SER A 34 -4.08 11.19 0.97
C SER A 34 -4.16 10.34 -0.30
N ILE A 35 -4.02 9.01 -0.18
CA ILE A 35 -4.14 8.11 -1.34
C ILE A 35 -5.58 8.03 -1.87
N GLN A 36 -6.59 8.23 -1.02
CA GLN A 36 -7.99 8.26 -1.44
C GLN A 36 -8.36 9.60 -2.10
N GLU A 37 -7.75 10.71 -1.70
CA GLU A 37 -7.94 12.02 -2.34
C GLU A 37 -7.42 12.05 -3.78
N VAL A 38 -6.37 11.29 -4.09
CA VAL A 38 -5.91 11.05 -5.48
C VAL A 38 -6.99 10.37 -6.33
N GLY A 39 -7.96 9.71 -5.69
CA GLY A 39 -9.06 9.02 -6.34
C GLY A 39 -8.68 7.63 -6.83
N ASN A 40 -9.47 7.11 -7.78
CA ASN A 40 -9.39 5.72 -8.24
C ASN A 40 -8.96 5.56 -9.70
N LYS A 41 -8.28 6.58 -10.24
CA LYS A 41 -7.68 6.51 -11.58
C LYS A 41 -6.28 5.87 -11.47
N PRO A 42 -6.03 4.76 -12.19
CA PRO A 42 -4.77 4.01 -12.07
C PRO A 42 -3.51 4.86 -12.24
N ASP A 43 -3.47 5.74 -13.25
CA ASP A 43 -2.26 6.53 -13.56
C ASP A 43 -1.95 7.59 -12.49
N GLU A 44 -2.98 8.21 -11.90
CA GLU A 44 -2.83 9.20 -10.83
C GLU A 44 -2.37 8.53 -9.52
N VAL A 45 -2.98 7.40 -9.16
CA VAL A 45 -2.58 6.58 -7.99
C VAL A 45 -1.16 6.06 -8.16
N GLN A 46 -0.80 5.62 -9.37
CA GLN A 46 0.57 5.21 -9.68
C GLN A 46 1.56 6.34 -9.48
N THR A 47 1.29 7.51 -10.08
CA THR A 47 2.18 8.67 -10.00
C THR A 47 2.39 9.09 -8.56
N TYR A 48 1.32 9.10 -7.76
CA TYR A 48 1.38 9.40 -6.33
C TYR A 48 2.25 8.39 -5.57
N ILE A 49 2.04 7.09 -5.78
CA ILE A 49 2.82 6.03 -5.12
C ILE A 49 4.30 6.14 -5.48
N LEU A 50 4.63 6.30 -6.76
CA LEU A 50 6.01 6.43 -7.24
C LEU A 50 6.69 7.69 -6.70
N SER A 51 5.94 8.79 -6.49
CA SER A 51 6.50 10.02 -5.91
C SER A 51 7.00 9.85 -4.47
N TYR A 52 6.51 8.84 -3.76
CA TYR A 52 6.84 8.58 -2.35
C TYR A 52 8.00 7.57 -2.18
N LEU A 53 8.45 6.93 -3.27
CA LEU A 53 9.49 5.90 -3.27
C LEU A 53 10.92 6.42 -3.01
N GLY A 54 11.07 7.69 -2.60
CA GLY A 54 12.37 8.31 -2.36
C GLY A 54 13.01 7.98 -1.01
N GLU A 55 12.33 7.23 -0.15
CA GLU A 55 12.89 6.78 1.14
C GLU A 55 13.47 5.37 1.01
N ASP A 56 14.59 5.11 1.70
CA ASP A 56 15.28 3.83 1.68
C ASP A 56 14.49 2.81 2.56
N LYS A 57 13.29 2.44 2.11
CA LYS A 57 12.40 1.46 2.76
C LYS A 57 12.46 0.12 2.07
N GLU A 58 12.53 -0.95 2.86
CA GLU A 58 12.44 -2.31 2.32
C GLU A 58 11.06 -2.59 1.70
N CYS A 59 10.00 -2.10 2.33
CA CYS A 59 8.66 -2.17 1.77
C CYS A 59 7.75 -1.02 2.21
N TYR A 60 6.72 -0.78 1.41
CA TYR A 60 5.70 0.23 1.64
C TYR A 60 4.32 -0.41 1.73
N LEU A 61 3.50 0.05 2.67
CA LEU A 61 2.13 -0.41 2.89
C LEU A 61 1.12 0.66 2.47
N PHE A 62 0.20 0.28 1.58
CA PHE A 62 -0.78 1.19 0.99
C PHE A 62 -2.20 0.66 1.19
N PRO A 63 -2.94 1.18 2.17
CA PRO A 63 -4.37 0.90 2.27
C PRO A 63 -5.10 1.61 1.12
N TYR A 64 -5.86 0.84 0.35
CA TYR A 64 -6.59 1.33 -0.82
C TYR A 64 -8.05 0.91 -0.75
N TYR A 65 -8.97 1.86 -0.86
CA TYR A 65 -10.40 1.62 -0.76
C TYR A 65 -11.05 1.59 -2.15
N TYR A 66 -11.42 0.40 -2.63
CA TYR A 66 -12.06 0.24 -3.94
C TYR A 66 -12.75 -1.13 -4.12
N PRO A 67 -13.90 -1.23 -4.85
CA PRO A 67 -14.88 -0.19 -5.12
C PRO A 67 -15.85 0.04 -3.95
N ASN A 68 -15.69 -0.66 -2.83
CA ASN A 68 -16.31 -0.38 -1.53
C ASN A 68 -15.68 -1.27 -0.44
N HIS A 69 -14.37 -1.48 -0.53
CA HIS A 69 -13.66 -2.47 0.26
C HIS A 69 -12.22 -2.03 0.45
N TRP A 70 -11.72 -2.11 1.68
CA TRP A 70 -10.32 -1.86 1.98
C TRP A 70 -9.46 -3.04 1.53
N GLN A 71 -8.42 -2.72 0.79
CA GLN A 71 -7.42 -3.62 0.25
C GLN A 71 -6.06 -3.08 0.67
N LEU A 72 -5.05 -3.94 0.71
CA LEU A 72 -3.69 -3.53 1.06
C LEU A 72 -2.75 -3.90 -0.08
N PHE A 73 -2.07 -2.90 -0.63
CA PHE A 73 -0.91 -3.15 -1.46
C PHE A 73 0.35 -3.12 -0.59
N VAL A 74 1.31 -3.98 -0.91
CA VAL A 74 2.65 -3.97 -0.33
C VAL A 74 3.64 -3.88 -1.47
N LEU A 75 4.37 -2.77 -1.56
CA LEU A 75 5.39 -2.56 -2.58
C LEU A 75 6.75 -2.82 -1.97
N CYS A 76 7.55 -3.65 -2.61
CA CYS A 76 8.88 -4.01 -2.14
C CYS A 76 9.89 -3.61 -3.23
N PRO A 77 10.47 -2.39 -3.14
CA PRO A 77 11.30 -1.83 -4.21
C PRO A 77 12.51 -2.69 -4.55
N MET A 78 13.19 -3.24 -3.53
CA MET A 78 14.39 -4.07 -3.69
C MET A 78 14.12 -5.36 -4.47
N GLN A 79 12.91 -5.92 -4.33
CA GLN A 79 12.49 -7.15 -5.00
C GLN A 79 11.82 -6.86 -6.35
N ASN A 80 11.68 -5.59 -6.71
CA ASN A 80 10.87 -5.14 -7.84
C ASN A 80 9.50 -5.83 -7.86
N SER A 81 8.84 -5.95 -6.70
CA SER A 81 7.56 -6.66 -6.58
C SER A 81 6.47 -5.85 -5.89
N ILE A 82 5.23 -6.07 -6.31
CA ILE A 82 4.04 -5.57 -5.60
C ILE A 82 3.14 -6.75 -5.24
N VAL A 83 2.76 -6.81 -3.96
CA VAL A 83 1.82 -7.78 -3.40
C VAL A 83 0.49 -7.08 -3.20
N PHE A 84 -0.59 -7.80 -3.47
CA PHE A 84 -1.94 -7.33 -3.20
C PHE A 84 -2.64 -8.29 -2.26
N LEU A 85 -3.17 -7.73 -1.18
CA LEU A 85 -3.85 -8.43 -0.11
C LEU A 85 -5.31 -7.94 -0.07
N CYS A 86 -6.24 -8.87 -0.26
CA CYS A 86 -7.66 -8.60 -0.17
C CYS A 86 -8.35 -9.75 0.56
N SER A 87 -9.02 -9.43 1.67
CA SER A 87 -9.69 -10.44 2.50
C SER A 87 -10.90 -11.09 1.81
N LEU A 88 -11.43 -10.48 0.76
CA LEU A 88 -12.50 -11.05 -0.05
C LEU A 88 -11.98 -11.90 -1.23
N GLY A 89 -10.66 -12.08 -1.37
CA GLY A 89 -10.07 -12.82 -2.50
C GLY A 89 -10.25 -12.14 -3.86
N ASN A 90 -10.63 -10.85 -3.87
CA ASN A 90 -10.71 -10.09 -5.10
C ASN A 90 -9.33 -9.99 -5.75
N LYS A 91 -9.29 -9.72 -7.05
CA LYS A 91 -8.05 -9.39 -7.76
C LYS A 91 -7.97 -7.86 -7.91
N PRO A 92 -6.76 -7.27 -7.87
CA PRO A 92 -6.65 -5.85 -8.17
C PRO A 92 -6.94 -5.62 -9.65
N LYS A 93 -7.44 -4.43 -9.98
CA LYS A 93 -7.71 -4.05 -11.38
C LYS A 93 -6.44 -4.22 -12.23
N LYS A 94 -6.62 -4.75 -13.45
CA LYS A 94 -5.52 -4.98 -14.42
C LYS A 94 -4.64 -3.75 -14.61
N ASN A 95 -5.26 -2.59 -14.75
CA ASN A 95 -4.55 -1.34 -15.00
C ASN A 95 -3.60 -0.99 -13.84
N ILE A 96 -4.04 -1.16 -12.59
CA ILE A 96 -3.19 -0.92 -11.41
C ILE A 96 -2.02 -1.92 -11.39
N LYS A 97 -2.23 -3.19 -11.78
CA LYS A 97 -1.13 -4.17 -11.84
C LYS A 97 -0.07 -3.82 -12.89
N GLU A 98 -0.49 -3.41 -14.07
CA GLU A 98 0.38 -3.15 -15.23
C GLU A 98 1.10 -1.79 -15.11
N SER A 99 0.44 -0.82 -14.47
CA SER A 99 0.93 0.53 -14.24
C SER A 99 2.27 0.57 -13.51
N PHE A 100 2.46 -0.20 -12.44
CA PHE A 100 3.63 0.02 -11.56
C PHE A 100 4.98 -0.42 -12.16
N GLY A 101 5.01 -1.30 -13.16
CA GLY A 101 6.29 -1.86 -13.67
C GLY A 101 6.99 -2.84 -12.73
N PHE A 102 6.37 -3.15 -11.58
CA PHE A 102 6.81 -4.16 -10.61
C PHE A 102 6.18 -5.52 -10.94
N VAL A 103 6.91 -6.61 -10.65
CA VAL A 103 6.42 -7.98 -10.81
C VAL A 103 5.32 -8.23 -9.77
N TYR A 104 4.10 -8.56 -10.23
CA TYR A 104 3.01 -8.90 -9.34
C TYR A 104 3.28 -10.25 -8.68
N ALA A 105 3.40 -10.25 -7.35
CA ALA A 105 3.41 -11.48 -6.55
C ALA A 105 2.01 -11.69 -5.98
N SER A 106 1.34 -12.78 -6.35
CA SER A 106 0.13 -13.20 -5.63
C SER A 106 0.55 -13.73 -4.28
N ALA A 107 0.06 -13.14 -3.19
CA ALA A 107 -0.01 -13.88 -1.94
C ALA A 107 -0.98 -15.04 -2.18
N SER A 108 -0.47 -16.29 -2.14
CA SER A 108 -1.35 -17.44 -2.00
C SER A 108 -2.05 -17.31 -0.65
N ASN A 109 -3.37 -17.41 -0.66
CA ASN A 109 -4.11 -17.68 0.56
C ASN A 109 -3.90 -19.17 0.86
N ASP A 110 -2.75 -19.51 1.43
CA ASP A 110 -2.53 -20.82 2.06
C ASP A 110 -2.99 -20.77 3.52
#